data_AF-X1B7X6-F1
#
_entry.id   AF-X1B7X6-F1
#
_cell.length_a   1.000
_cell.length_b   1.000
_cell.length_c   1.000
_cell.angle_alpha   90.00
_cell.angle_beta   90.00
_cell.angle_gamma   90.00
#
_symmetry.space_group_name_H-M   'P 1'
#
loop_
_entity.id
_entity.type
_entity.pdbx_description
1 polymer ?
#
loop_
_entity_poly.entity_id
_entity_poly.type
_entity_poly.pdbx_seq_one_letter_code
_entity_poly.pdbx_strand_id
1 'polypeptide(L)'
;DPYLDSDQSIATKEDSEIKTKADLKDKILGVQIGTTGELTAKEIDEEIGVAEIKTYDDILMVFEDLKAGRIDAIINDIPTSAYIVKDNPELVIVEKIITNEKYGIVFAPDTPELLKAVNKVLKDMTEDGTYDQIYSKWFGENK
;
A
#
# COMPACT_ATOMS: atom_id res chain seq x y z
N ASP A 1 -17.85 -3.09 -8.20
CA ASP A 1 -17.31 -1.74 -7.95
C ASP A 1 -16.14 -1.83 -6.98
N PRO A 2 -15.11 -0.99 -7.13
CA PRO A 2 -14.05 -0.89 -6.13
C PRO A 2 -14.60 -0.27 -4.83
N TYR A 3 -13.98 -0.59 -3.71
CA TYR A 3 -14.37 -0.06 -2.41
C TYR A 3 -13.28 0.76 -1.72
N LEU A 4 -12.05 0.79 -2.21
CA LEU A 4 -10.94 1.54 -1.63
C LEU A 4 -9.87 1.82 -2.69
N ASP A 5 -9.39 3.06 -2.78
CA ASP A 5 -8.21 3.39 -3.59
C ASP A 5 -6.96 2.83 -2.89
N SER A 6 -6.09 2.18 -3.65
CA SER A 6 -4.97 1.39 -3.14
C SER A 6 -3.68 1.67 -3.93
N ASP A 7 -3.46 2.93 -4.30
CA ASP A 7 -2.18 3.40 -4.86
C ASP A 7 -0.98 2.89 -4.02
N GLN A 8 0.18 2.69 -4.65
CA GLN A 8 1.41 2.31 -3.94
C GLN A 8 1.98 3.49 -3.12
N SER A 9 2.80 3.18 -2.13
CA SER A 9 3.52 4.15 -1.30
C SER A 9 5.00 3.84 -1.20
N ILE A 10 5.76 4.88 -0.86
CA ILE A 10 7.11 4.78 -0.32
C ILE A 10 7.01 4.98 1.19
N ALA A 11 7.35 3.95 1.97
CA ALA A 11 7.52 4.05 3.42
C ALA A 11 9.00 3.91 3.80
N THR A 12 9.47 4.70 4.76
CA THR A 12 10.85 4.66 5.27
C THR A 12 10.86 5.01 6.77
N LYS A 13 12.03 5.06 7.39
CA LYS A 13 12.17 5.55 8.77
C LYS A 13 11.95 7.07 8.83
N GLU A 14 11.39 7.56 9.94
CA GLU A 14 11.11 8.99 10.15
C GLU A 14 12.38 9.86 10.03
N ASP A 15 13.52 9.33 10.47
CA ASP A 15 14.84 9.98 10.41
C ASP A 15 15.57 9.83 9.05
N SER A 16 14.94 9.19 8.07
CA SER A 16 15.53 8.97 6.74
C SER A 16 15.62 10.25 5.90
N GLU A 17 16.64 10.33 5.06
CA GLU A 17 16.79 11.38 4.03
C GLU A 17 15.88 11.14 2.81
N ILE A 18 15.31 9.94 2.66
CA ILE A 18 14.40 9.62 1.55
C ILE A 18 13.10 10.39 1.75
N LYS A 19 12.74 11.23 0.78
CA LYS A 19 11.46 11.99 0.78
C LYS A 19 10.65 11.74 -0.49
N THR A 20 11.30 11.29 -1.56
CA THR A 20 10.67 11.07 -2.86
C THR A 20 11.20 9.82 -3.55
N LYS A 21 10.52 9.41 -4.62
CA LYS A 21 10.93 8.33 -5.54
C LYS A 21 12.34 8.56 -6.06
N ALA A 22 12.71 9.80 -6.35
CA ALA A 22 14.04 10.14 -6.85
C ALA A 22 15.17 9.80 -5.85
N ASP A 23 14.87 9.81 -4.55
CA ASP A 23 15.84 9.52 -3.48
C ASP A 23 16.08 8.00 -3.30
N LEU A 24 15.35 7.15 -4.02
CA LEU A 24 15.50 5.70 -3.99
C LEU A 24 16.68 5.19 -4.84
N LYS A 25 17.33 6.07 -5.59
CA LYS A 25 18.52 5.72 -6.36
C LYS A 25 19.61 5.18 -5.44
N ASP A 26 20.22 4.06 -5.83
CA ASP A 26 21.25 3.35 -5.05
C ASP A 26 20.78 2.92 -3.64
N LYS A 27 19.46 2.80 -3.40
CA LYS A 27 18.87 2.32 -2.14
C LYS A 27 18.43 0.87 -2.20
N ILE A 28 18.30 0.22 -1.04
CA ILE A 28 17.75 -1.12 -0.92
C ILE A 28 16.25 -1.02 -0.65
N LEU A 29 15.45 -1.53 -1.57
CA LEU A 29 13.99 -1.57 -1.44
C LEU A 29 13.53 -2.93 -0.91
N GLY A 30 12.59 -2.92 0.03
CA GLY A 30 11.88 -4.11 0.47
C GLY A 30 10.47 -4.19 -0.13
N VAL A 31 10.08 -5.38 -0.58
CA VAL A 31 8.73 -5.65 -1.12
C VAL A 31 8.25 -7.05 -0.75
N GLN A 32 6.93 -7.25 -0.72
CA GLN A 32 6.36 -8.59 -0.64
C GLN A 32 6.33 -9.25 -2.03
N ILE A 33 6.79 -10.50 -2.13
CA ILE A 33 6.83 -11.26 -3.39
C ILE A 33 5.42 -11.52 -3.94
N GLY A 34 5.28 -11.43 -5.27
CA GLY A 34 4.03 -11.74 -5.97
C GLY A 34 2.96 -10.66 -5.85
N THR A 35 3.34 -9.44 -5.47
CA THR A 35 2.44 -8.29 -5.32
C THR A 35 2.67 -7.25 -6.42
N THR A 36 1.73 -6.33 -6.59
CA THR A 36 1.92 -5.18 -7.48
C THR A 36 2.97 -4.20 -6.95
N GLY A 37 3.17 -4.13 -5.62
CA GLY A 37 4.30 -3.41 -5.02
C GLY A 37 5.66 -3.92 -5.49
N GLU A 38 5.83 -5.24 -5.68
CA GLU A 38 7.05 -5.81 -6.29
C GLU A 38 7.23 -5.33 -7.74
N LEU A 39 6.15 -5.28 -8.52
CA LEU A 39 6.20 -4.78 -9.89
C LEU A 39 6.58 -3.29 -9.93
N THR A 40 5.97 -2.47 -9.09
CA THR A 40 6.29 -1.04 -8.99
C THR A 40 7.74 -0.82 -8.55
N ALA A 41 8.28 -1.62 -7.63
CA ALA A 41 9.70 -1.53 -7.27
C ALA A 41 10.64 -1.85 -8.44
N LYS A 42 10.29 -2.84 -9.28
CA LYS A 42 11.05 -3.15 -10.50
C LYS A 42 10.98 -2.03 -11.53
N GLU A 43 9.80 -1.42 -11.72
CA GLU A 43 9.65 -0.25 -12.59
C GLU A 43 10.50 0.94 -12.11
N ILE A 44 10.55 1.18 -10.80
CA ILE A 44 11.42 2.21 -10.20
C ILE A 44 12.89 1.89 -10.48
N ASP A 45 13.32 0.65 -10.27
CA ASP A 45 14.70 0.22 -10.55
C ASP A 45 15.08 0.44 -12.02
N GLU A 46 14.21 0.05 -12.96
CA GLU A 46 14.42 0.29 -14.38
C GLU A 46 14.52 1.79 -14.73
N GLU A 47 13.80 2.66 -14.01
CA GLU A 47 13.78 4.11 -14.26
C GLU A 47 15.01 4.84 -13.69
N ILE A 48 15.41 4.53 -12.45
CA ILE A 48 16.41 5.34 -11.72
C ILE A 48 17.61 4.55 -11.17
N GLY A 49 17.55 3.21 -11.16
CA GLY A 49 18.58 2.31 -10.65
C GLY A 49 18.63 2.29 -9.11
N VAL A 50 18.07 1.25 -8.50
CA VAL A 50 18.20 1.00 -7.05
C VAL A 50 19.38 0.06 -6.78
N ALA A 51 19.85 -0.03 -5.54
CA ALA A 51 20.97 -0.91 -5.21
C ALA A 51 20.54 -2.39 -5.19
N GLU A 52 19.37 -2.66 -4.62
CA GLU A 52 18.82 -4.02 -4.50
C GLU A 52 17.30 -3.96 -4.27
N ILE A 53 16.55 -4.90 -4.85
CA ILE A 53 15.17 -5.19 -4.46
C ILE A 53 15.16 -6.49 -3.67
N LYS A 54 14.88 -6.40 -2.38
CA LYS A 54 14.78 -7.54 -1.47
C LYS A 54 13.33 -7.96 -1.31
N THR A 55 13.04 -9.21 -1.65
CA THR A 55 11.69 -9.78 -1.58
C THR A 55 11.48 -10.57 -0.29
N TYR A 56 10.25 -10.57 0.21
CA TYR A 56 9.84 -11.28 1.42
C TYR A 56 8.49 -11.98 1.18
N ASP A 57 8.25 -13.07 1.90
CA ASP A 57 6.98 -13.80 1.81
C ASP A 57 5.80 -13.05 2.45
N ASP A 58 6.10 -12.18 3.43
CA ASP A 58 5.10 -11.46 4.24
C ASP A 58 5.48 -9.98 4.39
N ILE A 59 4.50 -9.09 4.23
CA ILE A 59 4.71 -7.64 4.30
C ILE A 59 5.20 -7.18 5.69
N LEU A 60 4.79 -7.83 6.78
CA LEU A 60 5.23 -7.46 8.13
C LEU A 60 6.73 -7.71 8.30
N MET A 61 7.29 -8.75 7.66
CA MET A 61 8.74 -8.97 7.67
C MET A 61 9.50 -7.84 6.99
N VAL A 62 8.93 -7.25 5.94
CA VAL A 62 9.52 -6.09 5.24
C VAL A 62 9.61 -4.89 6.20
N PHE A 63 8.52 -4.60 6.91
CA PHE A 63 8.48 -3.51 7.91
C PHE A 63 9.45 -3.74 9.07
N GLU A 64 9.62 -4.97 9.55
CA GLU A 64 10.61 -5.29 10.58
C GLU A 64 12.06 -5.15 10.07
N ASP A 65 12.33 -5.49 8.80
CA ASP A 65 13.64 -5.27 8.18
C ASP A 65 13.95 -3.77 8.00
N LEU A 66 12.94 -2.96 7.66
CA LEU A 66 13.09 -1.50 7.58
C LEU A 66 13.42 -0.91 8.95
N LYS A 67 12.70 -1.28 10.01
CA LYS A 67 12.99 -0.84 11.38
C LYS A 67 14.40 -1.23 11.81
N ALA A 68 14.85 -2.42 11.42
CA ALA A 68 16.19 -2.91 11.70
C ALA A 68 17.30 -2.25 10.85
N GLY A 69 16.94 -1.39 9.89
CA GLY A 69 17.90 -0.75 8.97
C GLY A 69 18.55 -1.71 7.98
N ARG A 70 17.91 -2.85 7.69
CA ARG A 70 18.38 -3.82 6.68
C ARG A 70 17.97 -3.45 5.25
N ILE A 71 16.99 -2.57 5.13
CA ILE A 71 16.51 -1.96 3.88
C ILE A 71 16.27 -0.47 4.13
N ASP A 72 16.24 0.33 3.08
CA ASP A 72 16.11 1.79 3.16
C ASP A 72 14.66 2.27 3.01
N ALA A 73 13.87 1.58 2.19
CA ALA A 73 12.47 1.93 1.93
C ALA A 73 11.64 0.70 1.54
N ILE A 74 10.32 0.84 1.66
CA ILE A 74 9.32 -0.16 1.30
C ILE A 74 8.43 0.40 0.21
N ILE A 75 8.16 -0.43 -0.81
CA ILE A 75 7.09 -0.18 -1.79
C ILE A 75 5.92 -1.11 -1.46
N ASN A 76 4.76 -0.53 -1.12
CA ASN A 76 3.59 -1.27 -0.68
C ASN A 76 2.30 -0.42 -0.79
N ASP A 77 1.13 -1.08 -0.85
CA ASP A 77 -0.18 -0.44 -0.91
C ASP A 77 -0.36 0.58 0.24
N ILE A 78 -0.82 1.79 -0.09
CA ILE A 78 -1.02 2.87 0.88
C ILE A 78 -1.88 2.47 2.07
N PRO A 79 -3.05 1.81 1.91
CA PRO A 79 -3.88 1.46 3.06
C PRO A 79 -3.14 0.59 4.07
N THR A 80 -2.41 -0.43 3.58
CA THR A 80 -1.62 -1.33 4.42
C THR A 80 -0.48 -0.59 5.11
N SER A 81 0.26 0.23 4.36
CA SER A 81 1.34 1.05 4.91
C SER A 81 0.82 2.02 5.97
N ALA A 82 -0.29 2.71 5.72
CA ALA A 82 -0.87 3.70 6.63
C ALA A 82 -1.35 3.04 7.93
N TYR A 83 -1.96 1.86 7.83
CA TYR A 83 -2.37 1.07 8.99
C TYR A 83 -1.18 0.68 9.87
N ILE A 84 -0.07 0.23 9.26
CA ILE A 84 1.12 -0.16 10.01
C ILE A 84 1.82 1.07 10.61
N VAL A 85 2.06 2.12 9.81
CA VAL A 85 2.76 3.34 10.27
C VAL A 85 2.03 4.04 11.41
N LYS A 86 0.69 4.00 11.45
CA LYS A 86 -0.12 4.57 12.53
C LYS A 86 0.35 4.16 13.93
N ASP A 87 0.77 2.90 14.09
CA ASP A 87 1.19 2.34 15.38
C ASP A 87 2.72 2.25 15.53
N ASN A 88 3.49 2.76 14.55
CA ASN A 88 4.96 2.70 14.50
C ASN A 88 5.53 4.09 14.18
N PRO A 89 5.64 4.99 15.17
CA PRO A 89 6.00 6.39 14.97
C PRO A 89 7.43 6.62 14.46
N GLU A 90 8.28 5.59 14.48
CA GLU A 90 9.61 5.61 13.88
C GLU A 90 9.59 5.42 12.35
N LEU A 91 8.42 5.17 11.76
CA LEU A 91 8.21 4.98 10.33
C LEU A 91 7.30 6.07 9.77
N VAL A 92 7.41 6.32 8.47
CA VAL A 92 6.63 7.33 7.77
C VAL A 92 6.43 6.97 6.31
N ILE A 93 5.27 7.38 5.77
CA ILE A 93 5.00 7.37 4.33
C ILE A 93 5.45 8.73 3.78
N VAL A 94 6.40 8.72 2.85
CA VAL A 94 6.98 9.95 2.31
C VAL A 94 6.41 10.36 0.97
N GLU A 95 5.94 9.38 0.18
CA GLU A 95 5.32 9.65 -1.11
C GLU A 95 4.26 8.59 -1.46
N LYS A 96 3.22 9.05 -2.14
CA LYS A 96 2.25 8.22 -2.85
C LYS A 96 2.66 8.08 -4.31
N ILE A 97 2.77 6.85 -4.79
CA ILE A 97 3.00 6.54 -6.20
C ILE A 97 1.65 6.29 -6.85
N ILE A 98 1.30 7.11 -7.84
CA ILE A 98 0.00 7.02 -8.53
C ILE A 98 0.00 5.82 -9.48
N THR A 99 -0.51 4.68 -9.01
CA THR A 99 -0.71 3.46 -9.81
C THR A 99 -2.15 3.29 -10.28
N ASN A 100 -3.08 4.11 -9.77
CA ASN A 100 -4.53 4.05 -10.00
C ASN A 100 -5.16 2.71 -9.58
N GLU A 101 -4.50 2.01 -8.65
CA GLU A 101 -4.97 0.74 -8.13
C GLU A 101 -6.14 0.94 -7.19
N LYS A 102 -7.07 -0.02 -7.22
CA LYS A 102 -8.25 -0.04 -6.36
C LYS A 102 -8.55 -1.44 -5.91
N TYR A 103 -8.86 -1.60 -4.63
CA TYR A 103 -9.37 -2.85 -4.12
C TYR A 103 -10.82 -3.09 -4.53
N GLY A 104 -11.09 -4.32 -4.94
CA GLY A 104 -12.41 -4.83 -5.26
C GLY A 104 -12.64 -6.21 -4.64
N ILE A 105 -13.91 -6.57 -4.49
CA ILE A 105 -14.30 -7.92 -4.08
C ILE A 105 -14.47 -8.75 -5.35
N VAL A 106 -13.69 -9.83 -5.47
CA VAL A 106 -13.66 -10.68 -6.66
C VAL A 106 -14.67 -11.83 -6.52
N PHE A 107 -15.44 -12.07 -7.57
CA PHE A 107 -16.46 -13.12 -7.64
C PHE A 107 -16.20 -14.06 -8.82
N ALA A 108 -16.66 -15.30 -8.71
CA ALA A 108 -16.65 -16.23 -9.83
C ALA A 108 -17.53 -15.69 -10.98
N PRO A 109 -17.12 -15.84 -12.26
CA PRO A 109 -17.84 -15.25 -13.40
C PRO A 109 -19.31 -15.65 -13.52
N ASP A 110 -19.67 -16.83 -13.00
CA ASP A 110 -21.01 -17.41 -13.04
C ASP A 110 -21.91 -16.99 -11.86
N THR A 111 -21.49 -16.00 -11.06
CA THR A 111 -22.25 -15.50 -9.89
C THR A 111 -22.73 -14.03 -10.03
N PRO A 112 -23.37 -13.63 -11.15
CA PRO A 112 -23.70 -12.23 -11.42
C PRO A 112 -24.69 -11.62 -10.42
N GLU A 113 -25.60 -12.42 -9.85
CA GLU A 113 -26.56 -11.92 -8.85
C GLU A 113 -25.90 -11.60 -7.51
N LEU A 114 -24.87 -12.36 -7.12
CA LEU A 114 -24.09 -12.06 -5.92
C LEU A 114 -23.28 -10.76 -6.11
N LEU A 115 -22.65 -10.59 -7.27
CA LEU A 115 -21.95 -9.35 -7.63
C LEU A 115 -22.89 -8.13 -7.53
N LYS A 116 -24.09 -8.21 -8.11
CA LYS A 116 -25.08 -7.13 -8.04
C LYS A 116 -25.51 -6.83 -6.61
N ALA A 117 -25.78 -7.86 -5.81
CA ALA A 117 -26.19 -7.71 -4.42
C ALA A 117 -25.09 -7.02 -3.59
N VAL A 118 -23.83 -7.43 -3.75
CA VAL A 118 -22.70 -6.83 -3.02
C VAL A 118 -22.45 -5.40 -3.46
N ASN A 119 -22.45 -5.10 -4.75
CA ASN A 119 -22.32 -3.71 -5.23
C ASN A 119 -23.45 -2.82 -4.71
N LYS A 120 -24.68 -3.34 -4.63
CA LYS A 120 -25.80 -2.60 -4.03
C LYS A 120 -25.53 -2.28 -2.55
N VAL A 121 -25.07 -3.25 -1.76
CA VAL A 121 -24.76 -3.02 -0.34
C VAL A 121 -23.62 -2.04 -0.17
N LEU A 122 -22.55 -2.13 -0.98
CA LEU A 122 -21.44 -1.17 -0.95
C LEU A 122 -21.92 0.26 -1.25
N LYS A 123 -22.82 0.40 -2.22
CA LYS A 123 -23.45 1.69 -2.54
C LYS A 123 -24.29 2.21 -1.38
N ASP A 124 -25.20 1.38 -0.84
CA ASP A 124 -26.07 1.78 0.28
C ASP A 124 -25.23 2.21 1.51
N MET A 125 -24.17 1.45 1.84
CA MET A 125 -23.23 1.78 2.93
C MET A 125 -22.44 3.08 2.70
N THR A 126 -22.20 3.43 1.43
CA THR A 126 -21.54 4.69 1.08
C THR A 126 -22.51 5.86 1.23
N GLU A 127 -23.77 5.67 0.81
CA GLU A 127 -24.83 6.69 0.90
C GLU A 127 -25.30 6.95 2.33
N ASP A 128 -25.31 5.93 3.20
CA ASP A 128 -25.78 6.05 4.58
C ASP A 128 -24.68 6.40 5.61
N GLY A 129 -23.42 6.49 5.16
CA GLY A 129 -22.26 6.84 5.99
C GLY A 129 -21.66 5.69 6.79
N THR A 130 -22.20 4.47 6.69
CA THR A 130 -21.63 3.27 7.34
C THR A 130 -20.20 3.02 6.86
N TYR A 131 -19.94 3.20 5.56
CA TYR A 131 -18.60 3.04 4.99
C TYR A 131 -17.61 4.03 5.65
N ASP A 132 -17.99 5.29 5.82
CA ASP A 132 -17.11 6.30 6.40
C ASP A 132 -16.79 5.99 7.86
N GLN A 133 -17.77 5.47 8.62
CA GLN A 133 -17.53 4.98 9.99
C GLN A 133 -16.51 3.83 10.03
N ILE A 134 -16.61 2.90 9.07
CA ILE A 134 -15.65 1.79 8.95
C ILE A 134 -14.26 2.33 8.58
N TYR A 135 -14.19 3.23 7.60
CA TYR A 135 -12.94 3.85 7.17
C TYR A 135 -12.27 4.57 8.36
N SER A 136 -13.01 5.42 9.08
CA SER A 136 -12.48 6.17 10.21
C SER A 136 -12.03 5.29 11.37
N LYS A 137 -12.71 4.17 11.62
CA LYS A 137 -12.28 3.21 12.63
C LYS A 137 -10.89 2.65 12.35
N TRP A 138 -10.58 2.36 11.08
CA TRP A 138 -9.32 1.71 10.71
C TRP A 138 -8.21 2.71 10.37
N PHE A 139 -8.53 3.75 9.59
CA PHE A 139 -7.55 4.68 9.01
C PHE A 139 -7.58 6.10 9.62
N GLY A 140 -8.59 6.42 10.45
CA GLY A 140 -8.76 7.76 11.03
C GLY A 140 -9.59 8.72 10.15
N GLU A 141 -9.64 9.99 10.50
CA GLU A 141 -10.63 10.95 9.98
C GLU A 141 -10.34 11.55 8.60
N ASN A 142 -9.27 11.14 7.91
CA ASN A 142 -8.89 11.73 6.61
C ASN A 142 -9.17 10.78 5.45
N LYS A 143 -10.31 10.99 4.79
CA LYS A 143 -10.64 10.41 3.49
C LYS A 143 -10.32 11.39 2.36
#